data_AF-A0A1V5CSF5-F1
#
_entry.id   AF-A0A1V5CSF5-F1
#
_cell.length_a   1.000
_cell.length_b   1.000
_cell.length_c   1.000
_cell.angle_alpha   90.00
_cell.angle_beta   90.00
_cell.angle_gamma   90.00
#
_symmetry.space_group_name_H-M   'P 1'
#
loop_
_entity.id
_entity.type
_entity.pdbx_description
1 polymer ?
#
loop_
_entity_poly.entity_id
_entity_poly.type
_entity_poly.pdbx_seq_one_letter_code
_entity_poly.pdbx_strand_id
1 'polypeptide(L)'
;MSDKRLGRADLLRSLLGVLVDEWGFEAVRDYLEEFRASGGAPSAGAKAVESERNNEARRNGTPKKTTASTMAAKVNLPPAQKQLVQLLAAKYDKKQFLPTSGDIRYFFEVHGEAVPPVKQRSEAFRKVLRLLSSMPESALRKMIDSGAHSGPSSLAPLSDAMRGVGERRLVDRAPTEMPSFGGEADDRPQDRDGRPSDD
;
A
#
# COMPACT_ATOMS: atom_id res chain seq x y z
N MET A 1 -48.10 9.45 0.99
CA MET A 1 -47.12 9.55 2.09
C MET A 1 -46.15 10.65 1.72
N SER A 2 -46.31 11.83 2.32
CA SER A 2 -45.51 13.00 1.96
C SER A 2 -44.19 12.97 2.70
N ASP A 3 -43.10 12.74 1.97
CA ASP A 3 -41.73 12.99 2.44
C ASP A 3 -41.60 14.48 2.78
N LYS A 4 -41.88 14.82 4.04
CA LYS A 4 -41.50 16.11 4.60
C LYS A 4 -39.98 16.09 4.61
N ARG A 5 -39.38 16.78 3.64
CA ARG A 5 -37.95 17.12 3.66
C ARG A 5 -37.66 17.77 5.01
N LEU A 6 -37.09 17.00 5.93
CA LEU A 6 -36.70 17.49 7.24
C LEU A 6 -35.81 18.70 7.00
N GLY A 7 -36.19 19.83 7.60
CA GLY A 7 -35.37 21.03 7.51
C GLY A 7 -33.99 20.70 8.06
N ARG A 8 -32.96 21.41 7.55
CA ARG A 8 -31.59 21.23 8.06
C ARG A 8 -31.50 21.35 9.59
N ALA A 9 -32.36 22.16 10.18
CA ALA A 9 -32.49 22.31 11.63
C ALA A 9 -33.06 21.05 12.31
N ASP A 10 -34.05 20.40 11.70
CA ASP A 10 -34.67 19.18 12.27
C ASP A 10 -33.71 17.99 12.19
N LEU A 11 -32.95 17.88 11.10
CA LEU A 11 -31.90 16.86 10.97
C LEU A 11 -30.80 17.06 12.02
N LEU A 12 -30.33 18.30 12.20
CA LEU A 12 -29.32 18.61 13.21
C LEU A 12 -29.84 18.30 14.62
N ARG A 13 -31.10 18.64 14.91
CA ARG A 13 -31.73 18.33 16.20
C ARG A 13 -31.84 16.82 16.42
N SER A 14 -32.21 16.05 15.39
CA SER A 14 -32.27 14.59 15.47
C SER A 14 -30.90 13.97 15.74
N LEU A 15 -29.83 14.46 15.10
CA LEU A 15 -28.47 13.98 15.32
C LEU A 15 -27.95 14.32 16.72
N LEU A 16 -28.16 15.57 17.17
CA LEU A 16 -27.80 15.98 18.52
C LEU A 16 -28.58 15.22 19.58
N GLY A 17 -29.86 14.89 19.33
CA GLY A 17 -30.67 14.08 20.23
C GLY A 17 -30.04 12.71 20.50
N VAL A 18 -29.71 11.97 19.44
CA VAL A 18 -29.06 10.66 19.56
C VAL A 18 -27.72 10.77 20.31
N LEU A 19 -26.91 11.79 20.01
CA LEU A 19 -25.64 11.99 20.70
C LEU A 19 -25.80 12.29 22.19
N VAL A 20 -26.81 13.07 22.56
CA VAL A 20 -27.10 13.40 23.96
C VAL A 20 -27.67 12.19 24.71
N ASP A 21 -28.54 11.40 24.07
CA ASP A 21 -29.11 10.20 24.70
C ASP A 21 -28.05 9.14 24.97
N GLU A 22 -27.11 8.95 24.04
CA GLU A 22 -26.06 7.93 24.18
C GLU A 22 -24.94 8.38 25.13
N TRP A 23 -24.50 9.65 25.05
CA TRP A 23 -23.25 10.10 25.69
C TRP A 23 -23.46 11.12 26.81
N GLY A 24 -24.69 11.60 26.99
CA GLY A 24 -25.03 12.61 27.98
C GLY A 24 -24.75 14.04 27.51
N PHE A 25 -25.57 14.98 27.98
CA PHE A 25 -25.53 16.38 27.58
C PHE A 25 -24.18 17.05 27.88
N GLU A 26 -23.63 16.82 29.07
CA GLU A 26 -22.38 17.44 29.53
C GLU A 26 -21.19 17.07 28.63
N ALA A 27 -21.07 15.79 28.25
CA ALA A 27 -19.98 15.32 27.39
C ALA A 27 -20.06 15.92 25.97
N VAL A 28 -21.27 16.00 25.41
CA VAL A 28 -21.49 16.62 24.10
C VAL A 28 -21.16 18.12 24.14
N ARG A 29 -21.52 18.81 25.22
CA ARG A 29 -21.21 20.23 25.41
C ARG A 29 -19.70 20.46 25.49
N ASP A 30 -19.00 19.72 26.36
CA ASP A 30 -17.56 19.89 26.58
C ASP A 30 -16.78 19.64 25.27
N TYR A 31 -17.18 18.65 24.48
CA TYR A 31 -16.59 18.36 23.18
C TYR A 31 -16.86 19.47 22.15
N LEU A 32 -18.06 20.06 22.14
CA LEU A 32 -18.38 21.20 21.26
C LEU A 32 -17.58 22.45 21.64
N GLU A 33 -17.32 22.68 22.93
CA GLU A 33 -16.47 23.77 23.41
C GLU A 33 -15.00 23.55 23.04
N GLU A 34 -14.47 22.34 23.23
CA GLU A 34 -13.12 21.99 22.79
C GLU A 34 -12.97 22.14 21.27
N PHE A 35 -13.97 21.67 20.50
CA PHE A 35 -13.99 21.81 19.04
C PHE A 35 -14.00 23.29 18.59
N ARG A 36 -14.74 24.14 19.32
CA ARG A 36 -14.74 25.59 19.11
C ARG A 36 -13.36 26.19 19.44
N ALA A 37 -12.74 25.78 20.54
CA ALA A 37 -11.42 26.25 20.95
C ALA A 37 -10.29 25.81 19.99
N SER A 38 -10.43 24.64 19.38
CA SER A 38 -9.50 24.10 18.37
C SER A 38 -9.60 24.79 17.00
N GLY A 39 -10.45 25.81 16.86
CA GLY A 39 -10.60 26.58 15.62
C GLY A 39 -11.55 25.95 14.59
N GLY A 40 -12.45 25.07 15.03
CA GLY A 40 -13.45 24.39 14.20
C GLY A 40 -14.60 25.27 13.69
N ALA A 41 -14.39 26.58 13.50
CA ALA A 41 -15.38 27.41 12.83
C ALA A 41 -15.30 27.20 11.30
N PRO A 42 -16.41 26.86 10.60
CA PRO A 42 -16.44 27.02 9.15
C PRO A 42 -16.26 28.51 8.86
N SER A 43 -15.18 28.84 8.13
CA SER A 43 -14.97 30.16 7.51
C SER A 43 -16.12 30.44 6.54
N ALA A 44 -17.19 31.02 7.07
CA ALA A 44 -18.29 31.56 6.30
C ALA A 44 -18.38 33.05 6.66
N GLY A 45 -17.70 33.87 5.86
CA GLY A 45 -17.97 35.31 5.79
C GLY A 45 -17.13 36.19 6.70
N ALA A 46 -15.83 36.29 6.45
CA ALA A 46 -15.10 37.53 6.77
C ALA A 46 -13.89 37.71 5.85
N LYS A 47 -13.85 38.87 5.19
CA LYS A 47 -12.73 39.49 4.47
C LYS A 47 -12.53 39.12 2.99
N ALA A 48 -13.53 39.52 2.19
CA ALA A 48 -13.21 40.25 0.97
C ALA A 48 -12.49 41.56 1.35
N VAL A 49 -11.59 42.05 0.50
CA VAL A 49 -10.75 43.26 0.67
C VAL A 49 -9.47 43.08 1.50
N GLU A 50 -8.59 42.15 1.11
CA GLU A 50 -7.12 42.27 1.33
C GLU A 50 -6.32 41.27 0.45
N SER A 51 -6.88 40.89 -0.71
CA SER A 51 -6.44 39.72 -1.47
C SER A 51 -5.73 40.04 -2.78
N GLU A 52 -4.94 41.12 -2.84
CA GLU A 52 -4.16 41.44 -4.05
C GLU A 52 -2.64 41.53 -3.85
N ARG A 53 -2.12 41.61 -2.62
CA ARG A 53 -0.65 41.69 -2.41
C ARG A 53 0.03 40.43 -1.89
N ASN A 54 -0.71 39.36 -1.57
CA ASN A 54 -0.11 38.14 -1.00
C ASN A 54 -0.18 36.91 -1.93
N ASN A 55 -0.61 37.08 -3.18
CA ASN A 55 -0.80 35.99 -4.14
C ASN A 55 0.43 35.70 -5.03
N GLU A 56 1.47 36.53 -5.00
CA GLU A 56 2.70 36.30 -5.79
C GLU A 56 3.73 35.44 -5.05
N ALA A 57 3.71 35.38 -3.72
CA ALA A 57 4.64 34.55 -2.94
C ALA A 57 4.24 33.06 -2.83
N ARG A 58 3.02 32.69 -3.23
CA ARG A 58 2.49 31.31 -3.08
C ARG A 58 2.44 30.49 -4.37
N ARG A 59 2.73 31.07 -5.53
CA ARG A 59 2.67 30.35 -6.82
C ARG A 59 3.89 29.48 -7.11
N ASN A 60 5.00 29.65 -6.37
CA ASN A 60 6.24 28.86 -6.58
C ASN A 60 6.54 27.84 -5.46
N GLY A 61 5.62 27.67 -4.51
CA GLY A 61 5.72 26.61 -3.52
C GLY A 61 5.39 25.28 -4.17
N THR A 62 6.37 24.63 -4.81
CA THR A 62 6.23 23.23 -5.22
C THR A 62 5.65 22.44 -4.03
N PRO A 63 4.56 21.68 -4.22
CA PRO A 63 3.91 20.98 -3.12
C PRO A 63 4.98 20.10 -2.46
N LYS A 64 5.31 20.41 -1.20
CA LYS A 64 6.28 19.63 -0.41
C LYS A 64 5.80 18.18 -0.42
N LYS A 65 6.45 17.35 -1.23
CA LYS A 65 6.14 15.92 -1.35
C LYS A 65 6.18 15.34 0.05
N THR A 66 5.06 14.76 0.48
CA THR A 66 4.94 14.17 1.81
C THR A 66 5.82 12.92 1.83
N THR A 67 6.97 12.99 2.49
CA THR A 67 7.91 11.87 2.59
C THR A 67 7.48 10.90 3.70
N ALA A 68 7.88 9.64 3.59
CA ALA A 68 7.58 8.63 4.61
C ALA A 68 8.06 9.06 5.99
N SER A 69 9.24 9.68 6.06
CA SER A 69 9.81 10.23 7.29
C SER A 69 8.92 11.31 7.92
N THR A 70 8.34 12.22 7.13
CA THR A 70 7.42 13.24 7.65
C THR A 70 6.10 12.63 8.14
N MET A 71 5.68 11.51 7.56
CA MET A 71 4.49 10.78 8.02
C MET A 71 4.75 10.08 9.35
N ALA A 72 5.88 9.39 9.48
CA ALA A 72 6.28 8.69 10.71
C ALA A 72 6.46 9.66 11.90
N ALA A 73 6.93 10.88 11.66
CA ALA A 73 7.08 11.90 12.70
C ALA A 73 5.76 12.30 13.37
N LYS A 74 4.65 12.26 12.62
CA LYS A 74 3.32 12.67 13.06
C LYS A 74 2.56 11.59 13.84
N VAL A 75 3.03 10.34 13.82
CA VAL A 75 2.35 9.25 14.54
C VAL A 75 2.62 9.39 16.04
N ASN A 76 1.56 9.19 16.83
CA ASN A 76 1.64 9.12 18.28
C ASN A 76 1.98 7.66 18.69
N LEU A 77 3.25 7.41 19.00
CA LEU A 77 3.78 6.12 19.42
C LEU A 77 4.72 6.32 20.63
N PRO A 78 4.93 5.28 21.46
CA PRO A 78 5.96 5.29 22.48
C PRO A 78 7.32 5.71 21.89
N PRO A 79 8.15 6.47 22.63
CA PRO A 79 9.35 7.12 22.08
C PRO A 79 10.35 6.12 21.48
N ALA A 80 10.55 4.95 22.12
CA ALA A 80 11.43 3.90 21.62
C ALA A 80 10.93 3.32 20.28
N GLN A 81 9.65 2.97 20.20
CA GLN A 81 9.04 2.45 18.98
C GLN A 81 9.03 3.51 17.87
N LYS A 82 8.75 4.77 18.20
CA LYS A 82 8.75 5.89 17.27
C LYS A 82 10.09 6.07 16.57
N GLN A 83 11.21 5.94 17.29
CA GLN A 83 12.55 6.01 16.70
C GLN A 83 12.79 4.91 15.67
N LEU A 84 12.39 3.67 15.97
CA LEU A 84 12.54 2.54 15.04
C LEU A 84 11.68 2.73 13.77
N VAL A 85 10.43 3.17 13.94
CA VAL A 85 9.52 3.44 12.81
C VAL A 85 10.06 4.58 11.95
N GLN A 86 10.63 5.64 12.54
CA GLN A 86 11.27 6.72 11.80
C GLN A 86 12.49 6.25 11.02
N LEU A 87 13.30 5.34 11.59
CA LEU A 87 14.46 4.77 10.92
C LEU A 87 14.03 3.94 9.70
N LEU A 88 13.01 3.09 9.86
CA LEU A 88 12.41 2.34 8.75
C LEU A 88 11.78 3.26 7.71
N ALA A 89 11.15 4.38 8.12
CA ALA A 89 10.60 5.37 7.21
C ALA A 89 11.69 6.07 6.37
N ALA A 90 12.84 6.39 6.99
CA ALA A 90 13.99 6.93 6.28
C ALA A 90 14.59 5.91 5.29
N LYS A 91 14.69 4.64 5.68
CA LYS A 91 15.08 3.54 4.77
C LYS A 91 14.06 3.38 3.63
N TYR A 92 12.77 3.55 3.91
CA TYR A 92 11.73 3.52 2.91
C TYR A 92 11.90 4.66 1.91
N ASP A 93 12.10 5.90 2.36
CA ASP A 93 12.34 7.04 1.45
C ASP A 93 13.55 6.78 0.52
N LYS A 94 14.61 6.14 1.03
CA LYS A 94 15.80 5.74 0.28
C LYS A 94 15.65 4.47 -0.57
N LYS A 95 14.45 3.87 -0.63
CA LYS A 95 14.17 2.59 -1.29
C LYS A 95 15.02 1.40 -0.77
N GLN A 96 15.53 1.49 0.45
CA GLN A 96 16.27 0.39 1.10
C GLN A 96 15.34 -0.57 1.86
N PHE A 97 14.10 -0.12 2.14
CA PHE A 97 13.05 -0.92 2.75
C PHE A 97 11.83 -0.91 1.83
N LEU A 98 11.39 -2.10 1.41
CA LEU A 98 10.28 -2.29 0.46
C LEU A 98 10.45 -1.45 -0.82
N PRO A 99 11.47 -1.74 -1.66
CA PRO A 99 11.76 -0.94 -2.85
C PRO A 99 10.63 -0.99 -3.89
N THR A 100 9.98 -2.15 -4.05
CA THR A 100 8.97 -2.39 -5.09
C THR A 100 7.56 -2.52 -4.50
N SER A 101 6.54 -2.38 -5.35
CA SER A 101 5.15 -2.67 -4.96
C SER A 101 4.92 -4.15 -4.63
N GLY A 102 5.68 -5.07 -5.25
CA GLY A 102 5.66 -6.49 -4.93
C GLY A 102 6.12 -6.77 -3.50
N ASP A 103 7.22 -6.14 -3.07
CA ASP A 103 7.72 -6.26 -1.70
C ASP A 103 6.69 -5.79 -0.68
N ILE A 104 5.97 -4.71 -0.99
CA ILE A 104 4.90 -4.19 -0.12
C ILE A 104 3.77 -5.22 -0.02
N ARG A 105 3.34 -5.82 -1.13
CA ARG A 105 2.27 -6.84 -1.09
C ARG A 105 2.70 -8.04 -0.25
N TYR A 106 3.90 -8.54 -0.49
CA TYR A 106 4.47 -9.66 0.26
C TYR A 106 4.61 -9.35 1.75
N PHE A 107 5.03 -8.13 2.09
CA PHE A 107 5.09 -7.69 3.49
C PHE A 107 3.73 -7.78 4.18
N PHE A 108 2.65 -7.35 3.53
CA PHE A 108 1.29 -7.49 4.08
C PHE A 108 0.88 -8.95 4.23
N GLU A 109 1.20 -9.79 3.24
CA GLU A 109 0.88 -11.21 3.23
C GLU A 109 1.58 -11.98 4.37
N VAL A 110 2.88 -11.77 4.57
CA VAL A 110 3.65 -12.40 5.66
C VAL A 110 3.15 -12.00 7.04
N HIS A 111 2.59 -10.79 7.15
CA HIS A 111 2.00 -10.30 8.40
C HIS A 111 0.50 -10.61 8.54
N GLY A 112 -0.09 -11.39 7.63
CA GLY A 112 -1.49 -11.83 7.71
C GLY A 112 -2.52 -10.72 7.46
N GLU A 113 -2.10 -9.60 6.87
CA GLU A 113 -2.95 -8.46 6.59
C GLU A 113 -3.44 -8.46 5.13
N ALA A 114 -4.63 -7.91 4.90
CA ALA A 114 -5.20 -7.85 3.57
C ALA A 114 -4.33 -6.99 2.64
N VAL A 115 -3.92 -7.57 1.50
CA VAL A 115 -3.05 -6.89 0.53
C VAL A 115 -3.73 -5.63 -0.01
N PRO A 116 -3.16 -4.44 0.20
CA PRO A 116 -3.80 -3.24 -0.25
C PRO A 116 -3.75 -3.08 -1.78
N PRO A 117 -4.79 -2.49 -2.41
CA PRO A 117 -4.67 -2.02 -3.78
C PRO A 117 -3.71 -0.83 -3.81
N VAL A 118 -2.46 -1.08 -4.14
CA VAL A 118 -1.39 -0.06 -4.20
C VAL A 118 -1.17 0.34 -5.65
N LYS A 119 -1.49 1.60 -5.99
CA LYS A 119 -1.11 2.22 -7.27
C LYS A 119 0.25 2.91 -7.17
N GLN A 120 0.53 3.58 -6.04
CA GLN A 120 1.77 4.30 -5.80
C GLN A 120 2.42 3.91 -4.47
N ARG A 121 3.76 3.84 -4.47
CA ARG A 121 4.57 3.50 -3.28
C ARG A 121 4.38 4.50 -2.13
N SER A 122 4.23 5.78 -2.44
CA SER A 122 3.94 6.83 -1.44
C SER A 122 2.61 6.59 -0.71
N GLU A 123 1.57 6.16 -1.43
CA GLU A 123 0.25 5.87 -0.85
C GLU A 123 0.28 4.61 0.01
N ALA A 124 1.02 3.58 -0.42
CA ALA A 124 1.22 2.36 0.35
C ALA A 124 1.85 2.61 1.72
N PHE A 125 2.73 3.60 1.83
CA PHE A 125 3.44 3.86 3.08
C PHE A 125 2.48 4.14 4.24
N ARG A 126 1.32 4.76 3.99
CA ARG A 126 0.32 4.99 5.06
C ARG A 126 -0.17 3.69 5.69
N LYS A 127 -0.38 2.69 4.85
CA LYS A 127 -0.84 1.37 5.27
C LYS A 127 0.30 0.62 5.94
N VAL A 128 1.51 0.66 5.35
CA VAL A 128 2.72 0.09 5.96
C VAL A 128 2.92 0.69 7.35
N LEU A 129 2.80 2.00 7.50
CA LEU A 129 2.94 2.70 8.78
C LEU A 129 1.93 2.25 9.83
N ARG A 130 0.68 1.97 9.43
CA ARG A 130 -0.34 1.39 10.32
C ARG A 130 0.09 0.02 10.83
N LEU A 131 0.59 -0.84 9.93
CA LEU A 131 1.09 -2.17 10.30
C LEU A 131 2.36 -2.07 11.19
N LEU A 132 3.31 -1.20 10.85
CA LEU A 132 4.49 -0.96 11.70
C LEU A 132 4.12 -0.45 13.10
N SER A 133 3.01 0.29 13.23
CA SER A 133 2.53 0.80 14.51
C SER A 133 1.92 -0.29 15.40
N SER A 134 1.36 -1.36 14.81
CA SER A 134 0.80 -2.50 15.57
C SER A 134 1.85 -3.55 15.92
N MET A 135 3.03 -3.52 15.29
CA MET A 135 4.10 -4.48 15.56
C MET A 135 4.84 -4.22 16.88
N PRO A 136 5.23 -5.27 17.62
CA PRO A 136 6.03 -5.11 18.83
C PRO A 136 7.44 -4.59 18.51
N GLU A 137 8.03 -3.87 19.46
CA GLU A 137 9.34 -3.25 19.31
C GLU A 137 10.44 -4.25 18.90
N SER A 138 10.40 -5.46 19.46
CA SER A 138 11.34 -6.54 19.15
C SER A 138 11.32 -6.96 17.68
N ALA A 139 10.14 -6.95 17.05
CA ALA A 139 10.00 -7.26 15.63
C ALA A 139 10.54 -6.12 14.75
N LEU A 140 10.29 -4.87 15.13
CA LEU A 140 10.82 -3.69 14.43
C LEU A 140 12.35 -3.65 14.46
N ARG A 141 12.97 -3.98 15.60
CA ARG A 141 14.43 -4.10 15.73
C ARG A 141 14.98 -5.17 14.80
N LYS A 142 14.41 -6.38 14.84
CA LYS A 142 14.79 -7.49 13.94
C LYS A 142 14.71 -7.09 12.47
N MET A 143 13.68 -6.35 12.07
CA MET A 143 13.55 -5.83 10.71
C MET A 143 14.67 -4.86 10.34
N ILE A 144 15.04 -3.95 11.24
CA ILE A 144 16.13 -2.99 11.00
C ILE A 144 17.47 -3.72 10.85
N ASP A 145 17.71 -4.72 11.70
CA ASP A 145 18.95 -5.49 11.76
C ASP A 145 19.09 -6.48 10.58
N SER A 146 17.97 -7.06 10.13
CA SER A 146 17.94 -7.99 8.99
C SER A 146 18.26 -7.33 7.63
N GLY A 147 18.47 -6.01 7.61
CA GLY A 147 19.16 -5.31 6.52
C GLY A 147 18.36 -5.11 5.23
N ALA A 148 17.48 -6.03 4.85
CA ALA A 148 16.66 -5.93 3.66
C ALA A 148 15.50 -6.94 3.70
N HIS A 149 14.28 -6.46 3.96
CA HIS A 149 13.07 -7.09 3.40
C HIS A 149 12.92 -6.62 1.95
N SER A 150 13.94 -6.87 1.12
CA SER A 150 13.70 -7.12 -0.29
C SER A 150 13.08 -8.51 -0.30
N GLY A 151 11.92 -8.67 -0.92
CA GLY A 151 11.18 -9.93 -0.91
C GLY A 151 11.99 -11.12 -1.45
N PRO A 152 11.37 -12.29 -1.62
CA PRO A 152 11.99 -13.55 -2.03
C PRO A 152 12.50 -13.55 -3.49
N SER A 153 13.20 -12.49 -3.93
CA SER A 153 13.98 -12.45 -5.16
C SER A 153 15.30 -13.23 -5.05
N SER A 154 15.53 -13.96 -3.96
CA SER A 154 16.39 -15.14 -4.05
C SER A 154 15.56 -16.22 -4.71
N LEU A 155 15.90 -16.58 -5.95
CA LEU A 155 15.40 -17.74 -6.70
C LEU A 155 15.59 -19.09 -5.95
N ALA A 156 15.80 -19.11 -4.63
CA ALA A 156 15.97 -20.29 -3.82
C ALA A 156 14.68 -21.15 -3.72
N PRO A 157 13.47 -20.60 -3.46
CA PRO A 157 12.27 -21.44 -3.41
C PRO A 157 11.88 -22.02 -4.77
N LEU A 158 12.12 -21.27 -5.87
CA LEU A 158 11.93 -21.75 -7.24
C LEU A 158 12.98 -22.79 -7.63
N SER A 159 14.23 -22.65 -7.18
CA SER A 159 15.29 -23.65 -7.40
C SER A 159 15.02 -24.94 -6.65
N ASP A 160 14.50 -24.88 -5.41
CA ASP A 160 14.09 -26.07 -4.65
C ASP A 160 12.86 -26.76 -5.27
N ALA A 161 11.86 -25.99 -5.72
CA ALA A 161 10.70 -26.53 -6.41
C ALA A 161 11.07 -27.18 -7.76
N MET A 162 12.04 -26.61 -8.50
CA MET A 162 12.52 -27.22 -9.75
C MET A 162 13.43 -28.43 -9.51
N ARG A 163 14.25 -28.46 -8.45
CA ARG A 163 15.08 -29.62 -8.10
C ARG A 163 14.22 -30.84 -7.76
N GLY A 164 13.12 -30.66 -7.03
CA GLY A 164 12.18 -31.74 -6.71
C GLY A 164 11.38 -32.29 -7.90
N VAL A 165 11.15 -31.48 -8.95
CA VAL A 165 10.43 -31.93 -10.16
C VAL A 165 11.37 -32.61 -11.17
N GLY A 166 12.65 -32.22 -11.22
CA GLY A 166 13.68 -32.86 -12.05
C GLY A 166 14.02 -34.29 -11.60
N GLU A 167 14.12 -34.53 -10.29
CA GLU A 167 14.43 -35.87 -9.76
C GLU A 167 13.29 -36.87 -9.96
N ARG A 168 12.02 -36.44 -9.89
CA ARG A 168 10.87 -37.35 -10.10
C ARG A 168 10.71 -37.83 -11.54
N ARG A 169 11.28 -37.13 -12.53
CA ARG A 169 11.28 -37.59 -13.93
C ARG A 169 12.42 -38.54 -14.27
N LEU A 170 13.44 -38.68 -13.42
CA LEU A 170 14.55 -39.61 -13.63
C LEU A 170 14.34 -40.97 -12.97
N VAL A 171 13.53 -41.06 -11.91
CA VAL A 171 13.26 -42.33 -11.22
C VAL A 171 12.14 -43.15 -11.88
N ASP A 172 11.26 -42.51 -12.65
CA ASP A 172 10.13 -43.18 -13.33
C ASP A 172 10.47 -43.65 -14.77
N ARG A 173 11.76 -43.62 -15.14
CA ARG A 173 12.26 -44.21 -16.39
C ARG A 173 13.08 -45.47 -16.09
N ALA A 174 12.43 -46.44 -15.46
CA ALA A 174 12.84 -47.84 -15.59
C ALA A 174 12.73 -48.26 -17.07
N PRO A 175 13.63 -49.12 -17.56
CA PRO A 175 13.87 -49.34 -18.98
C PRO A 175 12.71 -50.13 -19.59
N THR A 176 11.75 -49.43 -20.19
CA THR A 176 10.79 -50.07 -21.08
C THR A 176 11.50 -50.33 -22.39
N GLU A 177 11.77 -51.61 -22.59
CA GLU A 177 12.01 -52.34 -23.84
C GLU A 177 11.93 -51.50 -25.11
N MET A 178 13.02 -51.53 -25.86
CA MET A 178 13.11 -51.00 -27.21
C MET A 178 12.15 -51.78 -28.14
N PRO A 179 11.13 -51.15 -28.74
CA PRO A 179 10.62 -51.66 -30.00
C PRO A 179 11.65 -51.30 -31.08
N SER A 180 12.34 -52.32 -31.54
CA SER A 180 12.99 -52.35 -32.84
C SER A 180 11.96 -52.00 -33.92
N PHE A 181 11.97 -50.75 -34.39
CA PHE A 181 11.36 -50.36 -35.65
C PHE A 181 12.47 -49.88 -36.57
N GLY A 182 12.89 -50.81 -37.42
CA GLY A 182 13.73 -50.52 -38.58
C GLY A 182 12.91 -49.90 -39.71
N GLY A 183 13.63 -49.26 -40.63
CA GLY A 183 13.10 -48.73 -41.90
C GLY A 183 12.23 -47.50 -41.69
N GLU A 184 12.39 -46.39 -42.38
CA GLU A 184 12.79 -46.25 -43.78
C GLU A 184 13.08 -44.75 -43.99
N ALA A 185 14.18 -44.45 -44.67
CA ALA A 185 14.40 -43.12 -45.19
C ALA A 185 13.35 -42.86 -46.28
N ASP A 186 12.56 -41.80 -46.17
CA ASP A 186 11.94 -41.21 -47.35
C ASP A 186 12.32 -39.74 -47.45
N ASP A 187 13.23 -39.58 -48.40
CA ASP A 187 13.68 -38.40 -49.07
C ASP A 187 12.48 -37.69 -49.73
N ARG A 188 12.25 -36.42 -49.41
CA ARG A 188 11.54 -35.51 -50.32
C ARG A 188 11.77 -34.04 -49.96
N PRO A 189 12.60 -33.33 -50.73
CA PRO A 189 12.52 -31.88 -50.82
C PRO A 189 11.36 -31.52 -51.75
N GLN A 190 10.48 -30.61 -51.32
CA GLN A 190 9.65 -29.88 -52.26
C GLN A 190 9.67 -28.39 -51.92
N ASP A 191 10.48 -27.72 -52.73
CA ASP A 191 10.29 -26.34 -53.16
C ASP A 191 8.81 -25.96 -53.26
N ARG A 192 8.46 -24.85 -52.64
CA ARG A 192 7.47 -23.94 -53.23
C ARG A 192 7.99 -22.51 -53.15
N ASP A 193 8.65 -22.17 -54.24
CA ASP A 193 8.56 -20.89 -54.92
C ASP A 193 7.21 -20.19 -54.75
N GLY A 194 7.27 -18.87 -54.61
CA GLY A 194 6.51 -18.04 -55.56
C GLY A 194 5.43 -17.12 -55.00
N ARG A 195 5.86 -15.88 -54.69
CA ARG A 195 5.29 -14.58 -55.15
C ARG A 195 3.89 -14.13 -54.64
N PRO A 196 3.47 -12.87 -54.91
CA PRO A 196 4.22 -11.62 -55.10
C PRO A 196 3.72 -10.47 -54.18
N SER A 197 4.46 -9.36 -54.24
CA SER A 197 4.05 -8.01 -53.87
C SER A 197 2.78 -7.56 -54.60
N ASP A 198 1.97 -6.70 -53.97
CA ASP A 198 1.21 -5.64 -54.64
C ASP A 198 0.91 -4.48 -53.65
N ASP A 199 1.16 -3.26 -54.16
CA ASP A 199 0.86 -1.87 -53.74
C ASP A 199 0.83 -1.43 -52.26
#